data_AF-A0A382VZT1-F1
#
_entry.id   AF-A0A382VZT1-F1
#
_cell.length_a   1.000
_cell.length_b   1.000
_cell.length_c   1.000
_cell.angle_alpha   90.00
_cell.angle_beta   90.00
_cell.angle_gamma   90.00
#
_symmetry.space_group_name_H-M   'P 1'
#
loop_
_entity.id
_entity.type
_entity.pdbx_description
1 polymer ?
#
loop_
_entity_poly.entity_id
_entity_poly.type
_entity_poly.pdbx_seq_one_letter_code
_entity_poly.pdbx_strand_id
1 'polypeptide(L)'
;MKKTLVMKFGGTSVGSVEAMEQVAAQVRLAREDWPQVVVVLSAMSGVTDLLLTGANAAAAGDEASSGVTAAALRETHLNAIEVLLRSEAERELTSERVHTHVQEFSALCHAVHVLGEASPRALDAISSLGERIVVHLVAGRLRELDCAAIAVRASELIRTDAHFQAANPD
;
A
#
# COMPACT_ATOMS: atom_id res chain seq x y z
N MET A 1 6.47 1.89 -30.81
CA MET A 1 6.33 1.97 -29.33
C MET A 1 7.37 1.05 -28.70
N LYS A 2 7.97 1.45 -27.58
CA LYS A 2 8.75 0.50 -26.77
C LYS A 2 7.81 -0.58 -26.22
N LYS A 3 8.32 -1.81 -26.08
CA LYS A 3 7.54 -2.96 -25.61
C LYS A 3 7.27 -2.79 -24.12
N THR A 4 6.00 -2.78 -23.71
CA THR A 4 5.58 -2.60 -22.30
C THR A 4 4.97 -3.88 -21.74
N LEU A 5 5.42 -4.30 -20.56
CA LEU A 5 4.81 -5.37 -19.77
C LEU A 5 4.14 -4.78 -18.54
N VAL A 6 2.90 -5.21 -18.26
CA VAL A 6 2.21 -4.91 -17.01
C VAL A 6 2.12 -6.20 -16.20
N MET A 7 2.63 -6.17 -14.97
CA MET A 7 2.64 -7.31 -14.05
C MET A 7 1.78 -6.97 -12.84
N LYS A 8 0.71 -7.74 -12.60
CA LYS A 8 -0.16 -7.55 -11.44
C LYS A 8 0.08 -8.64 -10.41
N PHE A 9 0.28 -8.23 -9.16
CA PHE A 9 0.46 -9.12 -8.02
C PHE A 9 -0.67 -8.90 -6.99
N GLY A 10 -1.30 -9.99 -6.55
CA GLY A 10 -2.37 -9.96 -5.55
C GLY A 10 -1.83 -9.93 -4.12
N GLY A 11 -2.72 -9.76 -3.14
CA GLY A 11 -2.32 -9.61 -1.74
C GLY A 11 -1.59 -10.80 -1.15
N THR A 12 -1.80 -12.02 -1.66
CA THR A 12 -1.01 -13.21 -1.30
C THR A 12 0.41 -13.15 -1.87
N SER A 13 0.59 -12.62 -3.08
CA SER A 13 1.90 -12.44 -3.73
C SER A 13 2.76 -11.37 -3.07
N VAL A 14 2.16 -10.52 -2.23
CA VAL A 14 2.86 -9.53 -1.40
C VAL A 14 2.51 -9.69 0.08
N GLY A 15 2.04 -10.87 0.48
CA GLY A 15 1.55 -11.12 1.85
C GLY A 15 2.66 -11.40 2.85
N SER A 16 3.85 -11.78 2.38
CA SER A 16 5.03 -12.03 3.19
C SER A 16 6.29 -11.45 2.54
N VAL A 17 7.36 -11.33 3.31
CA VAL A 17 8.65 -10.83 2.83
C VAL A 17 9.22 -11.74 1.74
N GLU A 18 9.10 -13.05 1.91
CA GLU A 18 9.53 -14.04 0.91
C GLU A 18 8.75 -13.88 -0.40
N ALA A 19 7.44 -13.64 -0.32
CA ALA A 19 6.62 -13.39 -1.50
C ALA A 19 7.05 -12.10 -2.22
N MET A 20 7.32 -11.02 -1.47
CA MET A 20 7.83 -9.77 -2.03
C MET A 20 9.21 -9.92 -2.67
N GLU A 21 10.11 -10.72 -2.09
CA GLU A 21 11.40 -11.07 -2.72
C GLU A 21 11.21 -11.78 -4.06
N GLN A 22 10.26 -12.73 -4.14
CA GLN A 22 9.92 -13.40 -5.40
C GLN A 22 9.36 -12.43 -6.43
N VAL A 23 8.47 -11.52 -6.02
CA VAL A 23 7.94 -10.46 -6.89
C VAL A 23 9.09 -9.60 -7.45
N ALA A 24 9.99 -9.13 -6.59
CA ALA A 24 11.11 -8.29 -7.01
C ALA A 24 12.05 -9.04 -7.98
N ALA A 25 12.32 -10.32 -7.72
CA ALA A 25 13.12 -11.17 -8.60
C ALA A 25 12.46 -11.37 -9.98
N GLN A 26 11.14 -11.62 -10.02
CA GLN A 26 10.38 -11.79 -11.26
C GLN A 26 10.35 -10.50 -12.08
N VAL A 27 10.16 -9.35 -11.44
CA VAL A 27 10.20 -8.04 -12.11
C VAL A 27 11.58 -7.75 -12.67
N ARG A 28 12.65 -8.03 -11.90
CA ARG A 28 14.04 -7.88 -12.37
C ARG A 28 14.31 -8.75 -13.59
N LEU A 29 13.89 -10.01 -13.58
CA LEU A 29 14.05 -10.91 -14.72
C LEU A 29 13.27 -10.40 -15.94
N ALA A 30 12.02 -9.98 -15.75
CA ALA A 30 11.19 -9.47 -16.84
C ALA A 30 11.80 -8.21 -17.50
N ARG A 31 12.56 -7.39 -16.76
CA ARG A 31 13.25 -6.22 -17.31
C ARG A 31 14.34 -6.55 -18.33
N GLU A 32 14.84 -7.78 -18.36
CA GLU A 32 15.83 -8.24 -19.35
C GLU A 32 15.21 -8.29 -20.76
N ASP A 33 13.95 -8.72 -20.87
CA ASP A 33 13.21 -8.82 -22.13
C ASP A 33 12.29 -7.63 -22.42
N TRP A 34 11.91 -6.88 -21.37
CA TRP A 34 10.92 -5.81 -21.45
C TRP A 34 11.53 -4.48 -20.98
N PRO A 35 11.84 -3.56 -21.90
CA PRO A 35 12.46 -2.28 -21.56
C PRO A 35 11.53 -1.37 -20.74
N GLN A 36 10.22 -1.62 -20.75
CA GLN A 36 9.24 -0.93 -19.91
C GLN A 36 8.41 -1.95 -19.14
N VAL A 37 8.49 -1.91 -17.81
CA VAL A 37 7.71 -2.76 -16.91
C VAL A 37 6.91 -1.87 -15.96
N VAL A 38 5.61 -2.13 -15.85
CA VAL A 38 4.71 -1.52 -14.87
C VAL A 38 4.26 -2.61 -13.91
N VAL A 39 4.42 -2.35 -12.62
CA VAL A 39 4.05 -3.29 -11.55
C VAL A 39 2.82 -2.74 -10.83
N VAL A 40 1.76 -3.55 -10.76
CA VAL A 40 0.51 -3.23 -10.06
C VAL A 40 0.38 -4.15 -8.86
N LEU A 41 0.27 -3.58 -7.66
CA LEU A 41 0.24 -4.32 -6.41
C LEU A 41 -1.10 -4.10 -5.70
N SER A 42 -1.70 -5.17 -5.20
CA SER A 42 -2.70 -5.09 -4.14
C SER A 42 -2.03 -4.87 -2.78
N ALA A 43 -2.76 -4.42 -1.77
CA ALA A 43 -2.28 -4.39 -0.38
C ALA A 43 -1.78 -5.77 0.10
N MET A 44 -0.95 -5.80 1.15
CA MET A 44 -0.57 -7.06 1.81
C MET A 44 -1.82 -7.81 2.30
N SER A 45 -1.79 -9.14 2.29
CA SER A 45 -2.91 -9.98 2.72
C SER A 45 -3.48 -9.55 4.07
N GLY A 46 -4.79 -9.30 4.13
CA GLY A 46 -5.51 -8.89 5.35
C GLY A 46 -5.41 -7.40 5.70
N VAL A 47 -4.54 -6.61 5.06
CA VAL A 47 -4.38 -5.18 5.39
C VAL A 47 -5.62 -4.36 5.00
N THR A 48 -6.24 -4.64 3.85
CA THR A 48 -7.47 -3.93 3.46
C THR A 48 -8.60 -4.17 4.46
N ASP A 49 -8.79 -5.41 4.91
CA ASP A 49 -9.80 -5.77 5.92
C ASP A 49 -9.51 -5.12 7.28
N LEU A 50 -8.23 -5.09 7.67
CA LEU A 50 -7.76 -4.42 8.88
C LEU A 50 -8.10 -2.92 8.86
N LEU A 51 -7.80 -2.24 7.75
CA LEU A 51 -8.10 -0.81 7.56
C LEU A 51 -9.60 -0.52 7.64
N LEU A 52 -10.42 -1.32 6.95
CA LEU A 52 -11.88 -1.18 6.97
C LEU A 52 -12.47 -1.46 8.37
N THR A 53 -11.91 -2.44 9.08
CA THR A 53 -12.31 -2.73 10.47
C THR A 53 -12.04 -1.52 11.37
N GLY A 54 -10.85 -0.90 11.26
CA GLY A 54 -10.53 0.30 12.02
C GLY A 54 -11.41 1.51 11.68
N ALA A 55 -11.78 1.68 10.41
CA ALA A 55 -12.71 2.72 9.98
C ALA A 55 -14.11 2.53 10.60
N ASN A 56 -14.63 1.30 10.56
CA ASN A 56 -15.93 0.97 11.13
C ASN A 56 -15.95 1.09 12.65
N ALA A 57 -14.87 0.69 13.33
CA ALA A 57 -14.72 0.88 14.78
C ALA A 57 -14.73 2.38 15.15
N ALA A 58 -14.01 3.21 14.39
CA ALA A 58 -14.01 4.66 14.58
C ALA A 58 -15.43 5.24 14.43
N ALA A 59 -16.17 4.84 13.39
CA ALA A 59 -17.56 5.27 13.18
C ALA A 59 -18.49 4.85 14.32
N ALA A 60 -18.23 3.70 14.94
CA ALA A 60 -18.97 3.20 16.10
C ALA A 60 -18.59 3.87 17.43
N GLY A 61 -17.66 4.82 17.44
CA GLY A 61 -17.19 5.49 18.65
C GLY A 61 -16.07 4.75 19.39
N ASP A 62 -15.56 3.64 18.85
CA ASP A 62 -14.47 2.85 19.45
C ASP A 62 -13.09 3.32 18.95
N GLU A 63 -12.64 4.44 19.52
CA GLU A 63 -11.33 5.03 19.20
C GLU A 63 -10.18 4.09 19.57
N ALA A 64 -10.32 3.29 20.63
CA ALA A 64 -9.28 2.36 21.08
C ALA A 64 -8.95 1.32 20.01
N SER A 65 -9.96 0.73 19.39
CA SER A 65 -9.79 -0.23 18.28
C SER A 65 -9.14 0.40 17.05
N SER A 66 -9.44 1.67 16.75
CA SER A 66 -8.77 2.40 15.66
C SER A 66 -7.27 2.61 15.96
N GLY A 67 -6.91 2.91 17.20
CA GLY A 67 -5.52 3.03 17.65
C GLY A 67 -4.76 1.70 17.59
N VAL A 68 -5.39 0.59 17.98
CA VAL A 68 -4.83 -0.76 17.83
C VAL A 68 -4.61 -1.09 16.35
N THR A 69 -5.55 -0.73 15.48
CA THR A 69 -5.42 -0.91 14.03
C THR A 69 -4.21 -0.14 13.46
N ALA A 70 -4.03 1.12 13.86
CA ALA A 70 -2.88 1.93 13.44
C ALA A 70 -1.55 1.32 13.92
N ALA A 71 -1.52 0.80 15.15
CA ALA A 71 -0.34 0.15 15.71
C ALA A 71 0.00 -1.14 14.95
N ALA A 72 -0.99 -1.99 14.67
CA ALA A 72 -0.83 -3.22 13.90
C ALA A 72 -0.36 -2.93 12.47
N LEU A 73 -0.99 -1.94 11.80
CA LEU A 73 -0.59 -1.50 10.46
C LEU A 73 0.88 -1.08 10.45
N ARG A 74 1.31 -0.27 11.42
CA ARG A 74 2.71 0.15 11.54
C ARG A 74 3.63 -1.04 11.79
N GLU A 75 3.33 -1.89 12.76
CA GLU A 75 4.17 -3.01 13.15
C GLU A 75 4.37 -4.00 11.98
N THR A 76 3.29 -4.39 11.30
CA THR A 76 3.35 -5.29 10.13
C THR A 76 4.32 -4.78 9.07
N HIS A 77 4.25 -3.49 8.73
CA HIS A 77 5.05 -2.92 7.66
C HIS A 77 6.49 -2.62 8.09
N LEU A 78 6.73 -2.17 9.33
CA LEU A 78 8.09 -1.99 9.84
C LEU A 78 8.83 -3.32 9.96
N ASN A 79 8.16 -4.38 10.43
CA ASN A 79 8.74 -5.72 10.45
C ASN A 79 9.09 -6.20 9.04
N ALA A 80 8.22 -5.95 8.06
CA ALA A 80 8.51 -6.28 6.66
C ALA A 80 9.72 -5.49 6.14
N ILE A 81 9.84 -4.20 6.44
CA ILE A 81 10.99 -3.36 6.06
C ILE A 81 12.30 -3.91 6.63
N GLU A 82 12.32 -4.24 7.93
CA GLU A 82 13.53 -4.72 8.61
C GLU A 82 14.09 -6.01 8.02
N VAL A 83 13.20 -6.89 7.51
CA VAL A 83 13.61 -8.16 6.91
C VAL A 83 13.87 -8.03 5.40
N LEU A 84 13.05 -7.25 4.68
CA LEU A 84 13.10 -7.13 3.22
C LEU A 84 14.26 -6.25 2.74
N LEU A 85 14.48 -5.10 3.39
CA LEU A 85 15.43 -4.09 2.94
C LEU A 85 16.75 -4.24 3.69
N ARG A 86 17.87 -4.07 3.00
CA ARG A 86 19.21 -4.30 3.56
C ARG A 86 19.95 -3.01 3.88
N SER A 87 19.73 -1.97 3.09
CA SER A 87 20.38 -0.68 3.24
C SER A 87 19.63 0.20 4.24
N GLU A 88 20.38 0.86 5.12
CA GLU A 88 19.84 1.81 6.09
C GLU A 88 19.07 2.94 5.40
N ALA A 89 19.60 3.48 4.32
CA ALA A 89 18.95 4.53 3.54
C ALA A 89 17.56 4.13 2.99
N GLU A 90 17.40 2.91 2.45
CA GLU A 90 16.09 2.45 1.98
C GLU A 90 15.15 2.10 3.13
N ARG A 91 15.66 1.59 4.26
CA ARG A 91 14.86 1.36 5.47
C ARG A 91 14.31 2.66 6.03
N GLU A 92 15.14 3.68 6.19
CA GLU A 92 14.74 5.01 6.67
C GLU A 92 13.69 5.61 5.74
N LEU A 93 14.00 5.72 4.45
CA LEU A 93 13.10 6.29 3.45
C LEU A 93 11.74 5.57 3.43
N THR A 94 11.74 4.24 3.43
CA THR A 94 10.50 3.45 3.36
C THR A 94 9.72 3.55 4.68
N SER A 95 10.41 3.57 5.83
CA SER A 95 9.77 3.73 7.15
C SER A 95 9.09 5.09 7.30
N GLU A 96 9.70 6.16 6.79
CA GLU A 96 9.07 7.49 6.76
C GLU A 96 7.77 7.50 5.94
N ARG A 97 7.75 6.79 4.80
CA ARG A 97 6.54 6.66 3.97
C ARG A 97 5.44 5.87 4.67
N VAL A 98 5.79 4.75 5.32
CA VAL A 98 4.87 4.00 6.17
C VAL A 98 4.31 4.89 7.27
N HIS A 99 5.17 5.63 7.98
CA HIS A 99 4.77 6.52 9.06
C HIS A 99 3.77 7.57 8.59
N THR A 100 4.02 8.19 7.43
CA THR A 100 3.13 9.18 6.82
C THR A 100 1.74 8.59 6.54
N HIS A 101 1.66 7.38 5.99
CA HIS A 101 0.38 6.72 5.70
C HIS A 101 -0.34 6.24 6.97
N VAL A 102 0.38 5.82 8.00
CA VAL A 102 -0.23 5.48 9.31
C VAL A 102 -0.80 6.73 9.97
N GLN A 103 -0.14 7.89 9.86
CA GLN A 103 -0.70 9.15 10.35
C GLN A 103 -1.94 9.57 9.56
N GLU A 104 -1.94 9.37 8.23
CA GLU A 104 -3.11 9.62 7.38
C GLU A 104 -4.28 8.71 7.77
N PHE A 105 -4.03 7.43 8.04
CA PHE A 105 -5.04 6.50 8.59
C PHE A 105 -5.65 7.04 9.89
N SER A 106 -4.81 7.40 10.87
CA SER A 106 -5.29 7.92 12.16
C SER A 106 -6.11 9.21 12.00
N ALA A 107 -5.71 10.11 11.10
CA ALA A 107 -6.43 11.35 10.83
C ALA A 107 -7.81 11.08 10.19
N LEU A 108 -7.89 10.13 9.25
CA LEU A 108 -9.14 9.73 8.63
C LEU A 108 -10.07 9.04 9.63
N CYS A 109 -9.56 8.13 10.47
CA CYS A 109 -10.34 7.51 11.54
C CYS A 109 -10.85 8.54 12.55
N HIS A 110 -10.04 9.53 12.93
CA HIS A 110 -10.49 10.60 13.82
C HIS A 110 -11.64 11.41 13.19
N ALA A 111 -11.54 11.75 11.90
CA ALA A 111 -12.62 12.46 11.21
C ALA A 111 -13.91 11.62 11.14
N VAL A 112 -13.80 10.32 10.84
CA VAL A 112 -14.92 9.37 10.85
C VAL A 112 -15.55 9.29 12.25
N HIS A 113 -14.74 9.24 13.31
CA HIS A 113 -15.21 9.24 14.70
C HIS A 113 -16.00 10.51 15.04
N VAL A 114 -15.47 11.69 14.69
CA VAL A 114 -16.12 12.98 14.94
C VAL A 114 -17.47 13.08 14.22
N LEU A 115 -17.58 12.52 13.02
CA LEU A 115 -18.81 12.52 12.24
C LEU A 115 -19.79 11.42 12.69
N GLY A 116 -19.31 10.35 13.33
CA GLY A 116 -20.12 9.19 13.71
C GLY A 116 -20.54 8.31 12.53
N GLU A 117 -19.95 8.52 11.34
CA GLU A 117 -20.24 7.73 10.15
C GLU A 117 -19.00 7.60 9.25
N ALA A 118 -18.88 6.42 8.60
CA ALA A 118 -17.88 6.18 7.56
C ALA A 118 -18.55 6.27 6.18
N SER A 119 -18.44 7.43 5.53
CA SER A 119 -18.95 7.60 4.15
C SER A 119 -18.20 6.68 3.16
N PRO A 120 -18.82 6.31 2.02
CA PRO A 120 -18.14 5.56 0.95
C PRO A 120 -16.80 6.18 0.52
N ARG A 121 -16.75 7.52 0.44
CA ARG A 121 -15.53 8.28 0.16
C ARG A 121 -14.44 8.08 1.21
N ALA A 122 -14.81 8.07 2.49
CA ALA A 122 -13.87 7.85 3.58
C ALA A 122 -13.34 6.40 3.56
N LEU A 123 -14.21 5.43 3.30
CA LEU A 123 -13.83 4.01 3.20
C LEU A 123 -12.86 3.76 2.03
N ASP A 124 -13.09 4.38 0.87
CA ASP A 124 -12.15 4.31 -0.26
C ASP A 124 -10.80 4.93 0.09
N ALA A 125 -10.81 6.12 0.72
CA ALA A 125 -9.57 6.79 1.13
C ALA A 125 -8.77 5.94 2.12
N ILE A 126 -9.43 5.38 3.14
CA ILE A 126 -8.81 4.55 4.17
C ILE A 126 -8.30 3.24 3.58
N SER A 127 -9.13 2.52 2.82
CA SER A 127 -8.75 1.21 2.27
C SER A 127 -7.59 1.30 1.27
N SER A 128 -7.50 2.39 0.51
CA SER A 128 -6.39 2.64 -0.44
C SER A 128 -5.00 2.71 0.20
N LEU A 129 -4.91 2.94 1.51
CA LEU A 129 -3.64 3.06 2.21
C LEU A 129 -2.83 1.76 2.14
N GLY A 130 -3.50 0.61 2.06
CA GLY A 130 -2.83 -0.69 1.95
C GLY A 130 -1.95 -0.79 0.69
N GLU A 131 -2.51 -0.48 -0.48
CA GLU A 131 -1.75 -0.42 -1.74
C GLU A 131 -0.68 0.67 -1.71
N ARG A 132 -1.00 1.84 -1.16
CA ARG A 132 -0.07 3.00 -1.10
C ARG A 132 1.14 2.72 -0.24
N ILE A 133 1.02 1.89 0.79
CA ILE A 133 2.15 1.46 1.61
C ILE A 133 3.00 0.41 0.88
N VAL A 134 2.40 -0.67 0.39
CA VAL A 134 3.17 -1.82 -0.14
C VAL A 134 4.00 -1.47 -1.38
N VAL A 135 3.56 -0.51 -2.19
CA VAL A 135 4.34 -0.03 -3.35
C VAL A 135 5.71 0.53 -2.95
N HIS A 136 5.83 1.12 -1.76
CA HIS A 136 7.11 1.62 -1.26
C HIS A 136 8.07 0.48 -0.90
N LEU A 137 7.57 -0.59 -0.27
CA LEU A 137 8.38 -1.75 0.12
C LEU A 137 8.97 -2.45 -1.12
N VAL A 138 8.13 -2.74 -2.12
CA VAL A 138 8.58 -3.40 -3.35
C VAL A 138 9.48 -2.48 -4.18
N ALA A 139 9.19 -1.18 -4.26
CA ALA A 139 10.05 -0.23 -4.96
C ALA A 139 11.43 -0.05 -4.29
N GLY A 140 11.48 -0.03 -2.96
CA GLY A 140 12.74 -0.06 -2.19
C GLY A 140 13.54 -1.31 -2.52
N ARG A 141 12.89 -2.48 -2.48
CA ARG A 141 13.56 -3.75 -2.78
C ARG A 141 14.09 -3.84 -4.21
N LEU A 142 13.33 -3.36 -5.19
CA LEU A 142 13.78 -3.31 -6.58
C LEU A 142 15.02 -2.43 -6.74
N ARG A 143 15.07 -1.27 -6.06
CA ARG A 143 16.23 -0.38 -6.10
C ARG A 143 17.49 -1.02 -5.51
N GLU A 144 17.36 -1.82 -4.43
CA GLU A 144 18.48 -2.61 -3.89
C GLU A 144 18.96 -3.74 -4.81
N LEU A 145 18.12 -4.15 -5.76
CA LEU A 145 18.44 -5.14 -6.79
C LEU A 145 18.92 -4.48 -8.10
N ASP A 146 19.40 -3.24 -8.02
CA ASP A 146 19.86 -2.41 -9.14
C ASP A 146 18.79 -2.20 -10.23
N CYS A 147 17.50 -2.37 -9.87
CA CYS A 147 16.38 -2.13 -10.74
C CYS A 147 15.72 -0.80 -10.37
N ALA A 148 15.99 0.25 -11.17
CA ALA A 148 15.37 1.55 -11.00
C ALA A 148 13.84 1.43 -10.94
N ALA A 149 13.25 1.84 -9.82
CA ALA A 149 11.83 1.74 -9.53
C ALA A 149 11.35 2.98 -8.76
N ILE A 150 10.12 3.40 -9.03
CA ILE A 150 9.43 4.48 -8.33
C ILE A 150 8.07 3.98 -7.87
N ALA A 151 7.69 4.30 -6.64
CA ALA A 151 6.33 4.09 -6.16
C ALA A 151 5.40 5.16 -6.75
N VAL A 152 4.27 4.74 -7.31
CA VAL A 152 3.31 5.65 -7.96
C VAL A 152 1.92 5.39 -7.41
N ARG A 153 1.19 6.47 -7.11
CA ARG A 153 -0.22 6.37 -6.71
C ARG A 153 -1.10 6.31 -7.95
N ALA A 154 -1.98 5.32 -8.01
CA ALA A 154 -2.90 5.16 -9.15
C ALA A 154 -3.78 6.40 -9.38
N SER A 155 -4.16 7.12 -8.31
CA SER A 155 -4.96 8.35 -8.39
C SER A 155 -4.26 9.53 -9.08
N GLU A 156 -2.96 9.46 -9.33
CA GLU A 156 -2.23 10.45 -10.13
C GLU A 156 -2.32 10.17 -11.63
N LEU A 157 -2.77 8.97 -12.02
CA LEU A 157 -2.76 8.48 -13.40
C LEU A 157 -4.14 8.05 -13.90
N ILE A 158 -4.96 7.45 -13.05
CA ILE A 158 -6.27 6.89 -13.37
C ILE A 158 -7.32 7.81 -12.76
N ARG A 159 -8.12 8.44 -13.62
CA ARG A 159 -9.26 9.26 -13.23
C ARG A 159 -10.53 8.41 -13.30
N THR A 160 -11.40 8.57 -12.32
CA THR A 160 -12.68 7.89 -12.24
C THR A 160 -13.79 8.89 -11.99
N ASP A 161 -15.04 8.43 -12.15
CA ASP A 161 -16.21 9.12 -11.61
C ASP A 161 -16.20 9.19 -10.06
N ALA A 162 -17.18 9.89 -9.50
CA ALA A 162 -17.37 10.03 -8.05
C ALA A 162 -18.25 8.93 -7.45
N HIS A 163 -18.41 7.78 -8.12
CA HIS A 163 -19.18 6.64 -7.61
C HIS A 163 -18.31 5.77 -6.68
N PHE A 164 -17.95 6.32 -5.51
CA PHE A 164 -17.11 5.66 -4.51
C PHE A 164 -17.55 4.20 -4.22
N GLN A 165 -16.59 3.35 -3.88
CA GLN A 165 -16.67 1.87 -3.73
C GLN A 165 -16.88 1.08 -5.03
N ALA A 166 -17.29 1.72 -6.12
CA ALA A 166 -17.49 1.07 -7.42
C ALA A 166 -17.24 2.04 -8.59
N ALA A 167 -16.21 2.89 -8.46
CA ALA A 167 -15.97 3.98 -9.39
C ALA A 167 -15.59 3.45 -10.79
N ASN A 168 -16.13 4.08 -11.84
CA ASN A 168 -15.79 3.73 -13.22
C ASN A 168 -14.62 4.59 -13.70
N PRO A 169 -13.60 4.01 -14.35
CA PRO A 169 -12.55 4.80 -15.00
C PRO A 169 -13.13 5.57 -16.20
N ASP A 170 -12.64 6.80 -16.37
CA ASP A 170 -12.97 7.68 -17.50
C ASP A 170 -12.41 7.17 -18.85
#